data_AF-A0A2E3AID3-F1
#
_entry.id   AF-A0A2E3AID3-F1
#
_cell.length_a   1.000
_cell.length_b   1.000
_cell.length_c   1.000
_cell.angle_alpha   90.00
_cell.angle_beta   90.00
_cell.angle_gamma   90.00
#
_symmetry.space_group_name_H-M   'P 1'
#
loop_
_entity.id
_entity.type
_entity.pdbx_description
1 polymer ?
#
loop_
_entity_poly.entity_id
_entity_poly.type
_entity_poly.pdbx_seq_one_letter_code
_entity_poly.pdbx_strand_id
1 'polypeptide(L)' 'MDFDPFSLQSLFQTYFRAIGWSVVAALGFSIGIGLALKVFDIMSVGIDEWEEIKKGNIGVALIFISLILSVAFLVHKVL' A
#
# COMPACT_ATOMS: atom_id res chain seq x y z
N MET A 1 39.37 1.38 11.61
CA MET A 1 38.91 1.67 10.24
C MET A 1 37.93 2.81 10.38
N ASP A 2 38.38 4.02 10.07
CA ASP A 2 37.52 5.19 10.13
C ASP A 2 36.48 5.07 9.03
N PHE A 3 35.21 4.97 9.43
CA PHE A 3 34.08 5.02 8.50
C PHE A 3 33.96 6.47 8.03
N ASP A 4 34.70 6.86 6.99
CA ASP A 4 34.49 8.14 6.32
C ASP A 4 33.09 8.12 5.68
N PRO A 5 32.10 8.85 6.25
CA PRO A 5 30.71 8.74 5.81
C PRO A 5 30.52 9.29 4.39
N PHE A 6 31.49 10.09 3.91
CA PHE A 6 31.50 10.73 2.60
C PHE A 6 32.39 10.02 1.57
N SER A 7 32.87 8.81 1.85
CA SER A 7 33.58 8.01 0.84
C SER A 7 32.63 7.65 -0.32
N LEU A 8 33.12 7.64 -1.57
CA LEU A 8 32.29 7.26 -2.72
C LEU A 8 31.71 5.84 -2.56
N GLN A 9 32.46 4.95 -1.90
CA GLN A 9 32.05 3.58 -1.63
C GLN A 9 30.89 3.52 -0.61
N SER A 10 30.93 4.30 0.46
CA SER A 10 29.86 4.35 1.47
C SER A 10 28.58 4.97 0.93
N LEU A 11 28.70 6.01 0.10
CA LEU A 11 27.55 6.63 -0.58
C LEU A 11 26.88 5.63 -1.52
N PHE A 12 27.66 4.98 -2.39
CA PHE A 12 27.14 3.97 -3.30
C PHE A 12 26.39 2.84 -2.57
N GLN A 13 26.97 2.29 -1.51
CA GLN A 13 26.31 1.25 -0.70
C GLN A 13 25.03 1.74 -0.03
N THR A 14 25.01 3.00 0.44
CA THR A 14 23.84 3.61 1.07
C THR A 14 22.69 3.76 0.08
N TYR A 15 22.95 4.33 -1.10
CA TYR A 15 21.92 4.46 -2.14
C TYR A 15 21.44 3.11 -2.66
N PHE A 16 22.36 2.17 -2.91
CA PHE A 16 22.00 0.83 -3.37
C PHE A 16 21.07 0.12 -2.38
N ARG A 17 21.40 0.16 -1.09
CA ARG A 17 20.56 -0.38 -0.02
C ARG A 17 19.22 0.35 0.08
N ALA A 18 19.21 1.68 -0.01
CA ALA A 18 17.99 2.47 0.06
C ALA A 18 17.02 2.14 -1.09
N ILE A 19 17.53 2.03 -2.32
CA ILE A 19 16.75 1.61 -3.48
C ILE A 19 16.28 0.16 -3.33
N GLY A 20 17.14 -0.73 -2.83
CA GLY A 20 16.76 -2.13 -2.57
C GLY A 20 15.58 -2.23 -1.60
N TRP A 21 15.65 -1.53 -0.47
CA TRP A 21 14.57 -1.54 0.52
C TRP A 21 13.29 -0.85 0.04
N SER A 22 13.39 0.22 -0.75
CA SER A 22 12.20 0.89 -1.29
C SER A 22 11.43 0.00 -2.26
N VAL A 23 12.12 -0.77 -3.09
CA VAL A 23 11.50 -1.76 -4.00
C VAL A 23 10.81 -2.86 -3.20
N VAL A 24 11.49 -3.43 -2.20
CA VAL A 24 10.92 -4.48 -1.33
C VAL A 24 9.67 -3.96 -0.62
N ALA A 25 9.72 -2.76 -0.06
CA ALA A 25 8.59 -2.12 0.60
C ALA A 25 7.43 -1.91 -0.38
N ALA A 26 7.68 -1.34 -1.56
CA ALA A 26 6.65 -1.09 -2.57
C ALA A 26 5.94 -2.38 -3.02
N LEU A 27 6.70 -3.46 -3.24
CA LEU A 27 6.14 -4.77 -3.59
C LEU A 27 5.30 -5.35 -2.46
N GLY A 28 5.81 -5.30 -1.22
CA GLY A 28 5.09 -5.77 -0.04
C GLY A 28 3.77 -5.03 0.16
N PHE A 29 3.76 -3.71 0.00
CA PHE A 29 2.54 -2.91 0.10
C PHE A 29 1.55 -3.19 -1.03
N SER A 30 2.02 -3.33 -2.27
CA SER A 30 1.14 -3.67 -3.40
C SER A 30 0.39 -4.98 -3.15
N ILE A 31 1.10 -6.00 -2.65
CA ILE A 31 0.50 -7.29 -2.28
C ILE A 31 -0.48 -7.12 -1.10
N GLY A 32 -0.09 -6.37 -0.07
CA GLY A 32 -0.93 -6.12 1.11
C GLY A 32 -2.24 -5.42 0.79
N ILE A 33 -2.20 -4.38 -0.07
CA ILE A 33 -3.39 -3.66 -0.53
C ILE A 33 -4.28 -4.59 -1.36
N GLY A 34 -3.70 -5.35 -2.29
CA GLY A 34 -4.45 -6.33 -3.09
C GLY A 34 -5.14 -7.39 -2.24
N LEU A 35 -4.48 -7.86 -1.17
CA LEU A 35 -5.07 -8.80 -0.22
C LEU A 35 -6.23 -8.17 0.56
N ALA A 36 -6.08 -6.92 1.03
CA ALA A 36 -7.13 -6.22 1.76
C ALA A 36 -8.40 -6.04 0.92
N LEU A 37 -8.24 -5.65 -0.35
CA LEU A 37 -9.36 -5.56 -1.29
C LEU A 37 -10.01 -6.92 -1.55
N LYS A 38 -9.21 -7.98 -1.72
CA LYS A 38 -9.74 -9.34 -1.92
C LYS A 38 -10.49 -9.87 -0.70
N VAL A 39 -10.00 -9.61 0.51
CA VAL A 39 -10.69 -10.00 1.74
C VAL A 39 -12.02 -9.25 1.86
N PHE A 40 -12.05 -7.97 1.51
CA PHE A 40 -13.28 -7.19 1.50
C PHE A 40 -14.32 -7.77 0.52
N ASP A 41 -13.92 -8.02 -0.73
CA ASP A 41 -14.74 -8.63 -1.79
C ASP A 41 -15.31 -10.01 -1.37
N ILE A 42 -14.51 -10.80 -0.63
CA ILE A 42 -14.97 -12.08 -0.07
C ILE A 42 -16.00 -11.88 1.05
N MET A 43 -15.93 -10.81 1.83
CA MET A 43 -16.88 -10.56 2.91
C MET A 43 -18.20 -9.95 2.43
N SER A 44 -18.20 -9.26 1.29
CA SER A 44 -19.38 -8.60 0.70
C SER A 44 -20.21 -9.51 -0.21
N VAL A 45 -20.25 -10.81 0.10
CA VAL A 45 -20.97 -11.83 -0.68
C VAL A 45 -22.42 -11.42 -0.95
N GLY A 46 -22.76 -11.28 -2.24
CA GLY A 46 -24.14 -11.08 -2.71
C GLY A 46 -24.46 -9.67 -3.23
N ILE A 47 -23.50 -8.75 -3.25
CA ILE A 47 -23.64 -7.41 -3.85
C ILE A 47 -22.50 -7.19 -4.85
N ASP A 48 -22.81 -6.73 -6.07
CA ASP A 48 -21.79 -6.22 -7.00
C ASP A 48 -21.59 -4.73 -6.70
N GLU A 49 -20.54 -4.40 -5.96
CA GLU A 49 -20.30 -3.04 -5.48
C GLU A 49 -19.98 -2.08 -6.62
N TRP A 50 -19.31 -2.56 -7.67
CA TRP A 50 -19.03 -1.75 -8.84
C TRP A 50 -20.31 -1.42 -9.61
N GLU A 51 -21.24 -2.37 -9.70
CA GLU A 51 -22.56 -2.13 -10.28
C GLU A 51 -23.40 -1.19 -9.42
N GLU A 52 -23.41 -1.36 -8.09
CA GLU A 52 -24.14 -0.49 -7.15
C GLU A 52 -23.61 0.96 -7.17
N ILE A 53 -22.29 1.15 -7.22
CA ILE A 53 -21.68 2.48 -7.34
C ILE A 53 -22.06 3.12 -8.68
N LYS A 54 -22.05 2.37 -9.78
CA LYS A 54 -22.49 2.85 -11.11
C LYS A 54 -23.97 3.23 -11.13
N LYS A 55 -24.81 2.53 -10.36
CA LYS A 55 -26.23 2.86 -10.18
C LYS A 55 -26.46 4.09 -9.27
N GLY A 56 -25.40 4.65 -8.69
CA GLY A 56 -25.46 5.85 -7.84
C GLY A 56 -25.69 5.56 -6.35
N ASN A 57 -25.44 4.33 -5.89
CA ASN A 57 -25.57 3.98 -4.48
C ASN A 57 -24.41 4.60 -3.65
N ILE A 58 -24.68 5.75 -3.05
CA ILE A 58 -23.71 6.50 -2.24
C ILE A 58 -23.26 5.68 -1.01
N GLY A 59 -24.13 4.83 -0.45
CA GLY A 59 -23.79 4.02 0.73
C GLY A 59 -22.63 3.07 0.46
N VAL A 60 -22.70 2.33 -0.66
CA VAL A 60 -21.64 1.42 -1.09
C VAL A 60 -20.36 2.19 -1.40
N ALA A 61 -20.46 3.34 -2.07
CA ALA A 61 -19.31 4.20 -2.34
C ALA A 61 -18.60 4.68 -1.06
N LEU A 62 -19.35 5.05 -0.02
CA LEU A 62 -18.79 5.49 1.26
C LEU A 62 -18.06 4.37 2.00
N ILE A 63 -18.57 3.13 1.96
CA ILE A 63 -17.88 1.97 2.53
C ILE A 63 -16.56 1.74 1.79
N PHE A 64 -16.56 1.82 0.46
CA PHE A 64 -15.35 1.69 -0.35
C PHE A 64 -14.31 2.78 -0.04
N ILE A 65 -14.75 4.04 0.10
CA ILE A 65 -13.87 5.15 0.50
C ILE A 65 -13.30 4.91 1.90
N SER A 66 -14.13 4.46 2.85
CA SER A 66 -13.70 4.15 4.21
C SER A 66 -12.63 3.05 4.24
N LEU A 67 -12.79 2.00 3.42
CA LEU A 67 -11.80 0.95 3.25
C LEU A 67 -10.48 1.50 2.72
N ILE A 68 -10.52 2.28 1.64
CA ILE A 68 -9.32 2.88 1.02
C ILE A 68 -8.60 3.79 2.02
N LEU A 69 -9.34 4.63 2.75
CA LEU A 69 -8.78 5.51 3.77
C LEU A 69 -8.16 4.73 4.93
N SER A 70 -8.80 3.65 5.37
CA SER A 70 -8.28 2.79 6.45
C SER A 70 -6.96 2.14 6.04
N VAL A 71 -6.88 1.63 4.81
CA VAL A 71 -5.66 1.04 4.25
C VAL A 71 -4.57 2.12 4.07
N ALA A 72 -4.93 3.30 3.55
CA ALA A 72 -3.99 4.41 3.42
C ALA A 72 -3.41 4.84 4.77
N PHE A 73 -4.22 4.91 5.82
CA PHE A 73 -3.78 5.24 7.17
C PHE A 73 -2.84 4.18 7.74
N LEU A 74 -3.14 2.90 7.48
CA LEU A 74 -2.29 1.78 7.87
C LEU A 74 -0.91 1.86 7.19
N VAL A 75 -0.88 2.16 5.89
CA VAL A 75 0.37 2.34 5.13
C VAL A 75 1.16 3.54 5.64
N HIS A 76 0.49 4.67 5.89
CA HIS A 76 1.15 5.87 6.40
C HIS A 76 1.87 5.63 7.73
N LYS A 77 1.27 4.83 8.63
CA LYS A 77 1.88 4.51 9.94
C LYS A 77 3.10 3.59 9.85
N VAL A 78 3.30 2.91 8.73
CA VAL A 78 4.43 1.98 8.52
C VAL A 78 5.63 2.68 7.88
N LEU A 79 5.41 3.74 7.10
CA LEU A 79 6.46 4.57 6.50
C LEU A 79 7.09 5.52 7.52
#